data_AF-A0A8J5CHW7-F1
#
_entry.id   AF-A0A8J5CHW7-F1
#
_cell.length_a   1.000
_cell.length_b   1.000
_cell.length_c   1.000
_cell.angle_alpha   90.00
_cell.angle_beta   90.00
_cell.angle_gamma   90.00
#
_symmetry.space_group_name_H-M   'P 1'
#
loop_
_entity.id
_entity.type
_entity.pdbx_description
1 polymer ?
#
loop_
_entity_poly.entity_id
_entity_poly.type
_entity_poly.pdbx_seq_one_letter_code
_entity_poly.pdbx_strand_id
1 'polypeptide(L)'
;MTDTGLRSARSWDYYKKCNYKGKLQEGLCKSCEDEARVKKFACKHCKEKVGGKQKGLECGKCLAWHHSQCQDEEVETYEVLQRNNKKIYWICSVCNPQVKKSLKGDESEQEEIQKIRKELYESRETNKAVMKKMNEMQGQLKNGENRGNDQGDFEGELVTIKKMMEKQKEKLDEMEKRMDERDEELVRRVTERMNENLEEREDKERRKNVMMFNVEESEKEDVKEREKDDKEMCEYVFKEKLGVEGVEVVKVYRLGTKSRGRERPMVACLTVREALVAFPLTVVRMRQFSPHWSKVSWYVGRTRLDWASPF
;
A
#
# COMPACT_ATOMS: atom_id res chain seq x y z
N MET A 1 0.88 -43.04 42.71
CA MET A 1 0.43 -41.75 43.26
C MET A 1 1.65 -41.01 43.76
N THR A 2 2.28 -40.27 42.86
CA THR A 2 3.58 -39.59 43.02
C THR A 2 3.63 -38.60 41.85
N ASP A 3 4.11 -37.38 41.90
CA ASP A 3 4.57 -36.47 42.94
C ASP A 3 4.74 -35.17 42.15
N THR A 4 4.08 -34.09 42.56
CA THR A 4 4.02 -32.84 41.79
C THR A 4 5.32 -32.07 41.94
N GLY A 5 6.22 -32.21 40.95
CA GLY A 5 7.45 -31.44 40.83
C GLY A 5 7.22 -30.02 40.32
N LEU A 6 6.87 -29.11 41.22
CA LEU A 6 6.99 -27.65 41.04
C LEU A 6 8.48 -27.24 41.10
N ARG A 7 9.02 -26.85 39.95
CA ARG A 7 10.24 -26.02 39.78
C ARG A 7 9.90 -25.06 38.64
N SER A 8 10.09 -23.74 38.67
CA SER A 8 10.93 -22.89 39.51
C SER A 8 10.37 -21.46 39.47
N ALA A 9 10.07 -20.90 40.63
CA ALA A 9 10.01 -19.45 40.82
C ALA A 9 11.44 -18.96 41.12
N ARG A 10 12.10 -18.35 40.14
CA ARG A 10 13.27 -17.50 40.37
C ARG A 10 13.26 -16.28 39.45
N SER A 11 13.11 -15.13 40.11
CA SER A 11 13.72 -13.83 39.78
C SER A 11 13.15 -13.04 38.59
N TRP A 12 12.07 -12.31 38.88
CA TRP A 12 11.60 -11.14 38.11
C TRP A 12 12.37 -9.83 38.45
N ASP A 13 13.48 -9.88 39.19
CA ASP A 13 14.21 -8.70 39.69
C ASP A 13 15.39 -8.22 38.82
N TYR A 14 15.23 -8.20 37.49
CA TYR A 14 16.25 -7.64 36.57
C TYR A 14 15.78 -6.39 35.79
N TYR A 15 14.71 -5.74 36.23
CA TYR A 15 14.21 -4.49 35.65
C TYR A 15 14.28 -3.33 36.64
N LYS A 16 15.48 -2.76 36.81
CA LYS A 16 15.66 -1.38 37.28
C LYS A 16 17.10 -0.93 37.03
N LYS A 17 17.24 0.14 36.22
CA LYS A 17 18.45 0.94 35.89
C LYS A 17 19.03 0.70 34.49
N CYS A 18 18.36 1.24 33.46
CA CYS A 18 19.11 1.90 32.39
C CYS A 18 18.98 3.41 32.63
N ASN A 19 20.00 4.00 33.23
CA ASN A 19 20.04 5.41 33.60
C ASN A 19 21.19 6.06 32.82
N TYR A 20 21.06 6.17 31.50
CA TYR A 20 22.13 6.70 30.66
C TYR A 20 21.90 8.18 30.36
N LYS A 21 22.44 9.02 31.26
CA LYS A 21 22.72 10.43 31.00
C LYS A 21 24.08 10.53 30.30
N GLY A 22 24.10 10.85 29.00
CA GLY A 22 25.26 11.52 28.40
C GLY A 22 25.90 10.84 27.18
N LYS A 23 25.96 11.62 26.10
CA LYS A 23 26.77 11.51 24.88
C LYS A 23 26.40 10.40 23.88
N LEU A 24 25.70 10.84 22.84
CA LEU A 24 25.64 10.25 21.51
C LEU A 24 27.05 9.99 20.98
N GLN A 25 27.49 8.74 21.08
CA GLN A 25 28.33 8.11 20.07
C GLN A 25 27.63 6.82 19.65
N GLU A 26 27.64 6.56 18.35
CA GLU A 26 26.88 5.56 17.62
C GLU A 26 26.91 4.17 18.28
N GLY A 27 25.73 3.69 18.68
CA GLY A 27 25.54 2.35 19.24
C GLY A 27 24.33 2.29 20.15
N LEU A 28 23.25 1.66 19.70
CA LEU A 28 22.14 1.31 20.59
C LEU A 28 22.65 0.31 21.63
N CYS A 29 22.15 0.43 22.87
CA CYS A 29 22.50 -0.52 23.92
C CYS A 29 22.03 -1.93 23.52
N LYS A 30 22.81 -3.00 23.80
CA LYS A 30 22.44 -4.38 23.42
C LYS A 30 21.01 -4.77 23.83
N SER A 31 20.55 -4.35 25.02
CA SER A 31 19.19 -4.62 25.47
C SER A 31 18.11 -3.87 24.67
N CYS A 32 18.44 -2.68 24.16
CA CYS A 32 17.60 -1.87 23.29
C CYS A 32 17.49 -2.50 21.88
N GLU A 33 18.62 -3.00 21.36
CA GLU A 33 18.65 -3.76 20.10
C GLU A 33 17.91 -5.09 20.21
N ASP A 34 18.00 -5.76 21.37
CA ASP A 34 17.30 -7.00 21.65
C ASP A 34 15.77 -6.79 21.72
N GLU A 35 15.26 -5.71 22.31
CA GLU A 35 13.82 -5.40 22.29
C GLU A 35 13.29 -5.11 20.89
N ALA A 36 14.03 -4.35 20.08
CA ALA A 36 13.67 -4.07 18.69
C ALA A 36 13.72 -5.35 17.81
N ARG A 37 14.71 -6.23 18.05
CA ARG A 37 14.78 -7.56 17.40
C ARG A 37 13.66 -8.49 17.86
N VAL A 38 13.26 -8.46 19.13
CA VAL A 38 12.22 -9.34 19.69
C VAL A 38 10.84 -9.01 19.10
N LYS A 39 10.53 -7.73 18.85
CA LYS A 39 9.27 -7.35 18.18
C LYS A 39 9.17 -7.84 16.74
N LYS A 40 10.30 -8.04 16.04
CA LYS A 40 10.32 -8.46 14.63
C LYS A 40 9.80 -9.90 14.39
N PHE A 41 9.86 -10.76 15.40
CA PHE A 41 9.50 -12.17 15.29
C PHE A 41 8.27 -12.57 16.12
N ALA A 42 7.43 -11.62 16.53
CA ALA A 42 6.20 -11.96 17.23
C ALA A 42 5.11 -12.45 16.24
N CYS A 43 4.43 -13.54 16.60
CA CYS A 43 3.30 -14.04 15.85
C CYS A 43 2.18 -13.01 15.84
N LYS A 44 1.72 -12.61 14.66
CA LYS A 44 0.64 -11.60 14.57
C LYS A 44 -0.68 -12.07 15.18
N HIS A 45 -0.92 -13.39 15.23
CA HIS A 45 -2.15 -13.99 15.76
C HIS A 45 -2.10 -14.15 17.29
N CYS A 46 -1.23 -15.02 17.83
CA CYS A 46 -1.17 -15.29 19.27
C CYS A 46 -0.29 -14.32 20.07
N LYS A 47 0.45 -13.41 19.40
CA LYS A 47 1.40 -12.45 20.00
C LYS A 47 2.64 -13.07 20.65
N GLU A 48 2.77 -14.39 20.68
CA GLU A 48 3.96 -15.08 21.18
C GLU A 48 5.12 -15.00 20.19
N LYS A 49 6.36 -15.12 20.69
CA LYS A 49 7.57 -15.10 19.86
C LYS A 49 7.64 -16.35 18.96
N VAL A 50 7.91 -16.15 17.68
CA VAL A 50 8.23 -17.20 16.70
C VAL A 50 9.73 -17.48 16.76
N GLY A 51 10.12 -18.51 17.51
CA GLY A 51 11.51 -18.93 17.65
C GLY A 51 12.00 -19.75 16.44
N GLY A 52 13.32 -19.80 16.23
CA GLY A 52 13.91 -20.56 15.10
C GLY A 52 13.68 -22.08 15.13
N LYS A 53 13.25 -22.64 16.27
CA LYS A 53 12.84 -24.05 16.39
C LYS A 53 11.35 -24.27 16.12
N GLN A 54 10.55 -23.20 16.08
CA GLN A 54 9.12 -23.27 15.82
C GLN A 54 8.87 -23.15 14.32
N LYS A 55 7.77 -23.77 13.86
CA LYS A 55 7.33 -23.67 12.46
C LYS A 55 6.70 -22.30 12.22
N GLY A 56 7.53 -21.35 11.81
CA GLY A 56 7.14 -19.98 11.48
C GLY A 56 7.00 -19.75 9.97
N LEU A 57 5.92 -19.07 9.57
CA LEU A 57 5.68 -18.61 8.21
C LEU A 57 5.63 -17.08 8.18
N GLU A 58 6.29 -16.47 7.21
CA GLU A 58 6.21 -15.03 6.95
C GLU A 58 5.20 -14.77 5.83
N CYS A 59 4.21 -13.92 6.09
CA CYS A 59 3.19 -13.58 5.10
C CYS A 59 3.79 -12.66 4.04
N GLY A 60 3.77 -13.07 2.77
CA GLY A 60 4.32 -12.29 1.64
C GLY A 60 3.62 -10.95 1.41
N LYS A 61 2.41 -10.74 1.93
CA LYS A 61 1.67 -9.47 1.82
C LYS A 61 1.94 -8.50 2.97
N CYS A 62 1.77 -8.94 4.22
CA CYS A 62 1.89 -8.05 5.39
C CYS A 62 3.24 -8.16 6.11
N LEU A 63 4.13 -9.03 5.64
CA LEU A 63 5.48 -9.28 6.15
C LEU A 63 5.52 -9.62 7.64
N ALA A 64 4.40 -10.10 8.20
CA ALA A 64 4.31 -10.51 9.57
C ALA A 64 4.59 -12.00 9.70
N TRP A 65 5.20 -12.38 10.82
CA TRP A 65 5.43 -13.77 11.17
C TRP A 65 4.18 -14.37 11.82
N HIS A 66 3.94 -15.64 11.51
CA HIS A 66 2.85 -16.45 12.06
C HIS A 66 3.39 -17.83 12.43
N HIS A 67 2.93 -18.41 13.54
CA HIS A 67 3.11 -19.85 13.72
C HIS A 67 2.20 -20.59 12.74
N SER A 68 2.71 -21.66 12.13
CA SER A 68 1.94 -22.53 11.22
C SER A 68 0.62 -22.99 11.87
N GLN A 69 0.67 -23.38 13.14
CA GLN A 69 -0.49 -23.81 13.91
C GLN A 69 -1.52 -22.70 14.14
N CYS A 70 -1.08 -21.45 14.33
CA CYS A 70 -1.98 -20.30 14.51
C CYS A 70 -2.70 -19.89 13.21
N GLN A 71 -2.41 -20.57 12.10
CA GLN A 71 -3.01 -20.35 10.79
C GLN A 71 -3.63 -21.63 10.23
N ASP A 72 -3.74 -22.67 11.06
CA ASP A 72 -4.28 -23.97 10.69
C ASP A 72 -3.56 -24.60 9.48
N GLU A 73 -2.26 -24.30 9.31
CA GLU A 73 -1.45 -24.83 8.21
C GLU A 73 -0.87 -26.20 8.57
N GLU A 74 -1.15 -27.20 7.74
CA GLU A 74 -0.66 -28.56 7.90
C GLU A 74 0.87 -28.63 7.81
N VAL A 75 1.44 -29.63 8.50
CA VAL A 75 2.89 -29.85 8.55
C VAL A 75 3.47 -30.08 7.16
N GLU A 76 2.78 -30.84 6.31
CA GLU A 76 3.21 -31.13 4.95
C GLU A 76 3.26 -29.86 4.09
N THR A 77 2.22 -29.03 4.17
CA THR A 77 2.17 -27.72 3.50
C THR A 77 3.33 -26.83 3.92
N TYR A 78 3.61 -26.76 5.23
CA TYR A 78 4.76 -26.02 5.75
C TYR A 78 6.08 -26.49 5.15
N GLU A 79 6.30 -27.81 5.04
CA GLU A 79 7.52 -28.37 4.47
C GLU A 79 7.66 -28.06 2.99
N VAL A 80 6.57 -28.13 2.22
CA VAL A 80 6.57 -27.74 0.79
C VAL A 80 6.94 -26.27 0.62
N LEU A 81 6.37 -25.39 1.46
CA LEU A 81 6.68 -23.96 1.46
C LEU A 81 8.14 -23.68 1.81
N GLN A 82 8.69 -24.37 2.82
CA GLN A 82 10.11 -24.25 3.18
C GLN A 82 11.06 -24.73 2.07
N ARG A 83 10.75 -25.87 1.44
CA ARG A 83 11.55 -26.40 0.31
C ARG A 83 11.54 -25.45 -0.90
N ASN A 84 10.49 -24.67 -1.08
CA ASN A 84 10.27 -23.80 -2.25
C ASN A 84 10.21 -22.31 -1.89
N ASN A 85 10.82 -21.88 -0.79
CA ASN A 85 10.68 -20.53 -0.23
C ASN A 85 11.11 -19.39 -1.17
N LYS A 86 11.86 -19.67 -2.23
CA LYS A 86 12.23 -18.69 -3.28
C LYS A 86 11.19 -18.52 -4.38
N LYS A 87 10.27 -19.47 -4.53
CA LYS A 87 9.30 -19.54 -5.64
C LYS A 87 7.86 -19.41 -5.18
N ILE A 88 7.56 -19.81 -3.95
CA ILE A 88 6.20 -19.84 -3.41
C ILE A 88 6.13 -18.89 -2.22
N TYR A 89 5.26 -17.89 -2.32
CA TYR A 89 4.92 -17.00 -1.22
C TYR A 89 3.69 -17.52 -0.50
N TRP A 90 3.74 -17.55 0.84
CA TRP A 90 2.58 -17.86 1.66
C TRP A 90 1.87 -16.57 2.09
N ILE A 91 0.54 -16.58 2.11
CA ILE A 91 -0.29 -15.43 2.46
C ILE A 91 -1.20 -15.82 3.62
N CYS A 92 -1.14 -15.07 4.72
CA CYS A 92 -1.93 -15.36 5.92
C CYS A 92 -3.45 -15.25 5.69
N SER A 93 -4.24 -15.91 6.53
CA SER A 93 -5.70 -15.99 6.41
C SER A 93 -6.40 -14.63 6.38
N VAL A 94 -5.82 -13.61 7.01
CA VAL A 94 -6.33 -12.23 7.00
C VAL A 94 -6.07 -11.53 5.66
N CYS A 95 -4.92 -11.80 5.04
CA CYS A 95 -4.51 -11.19 3.79
C CYS A 95 -5.07 -11.92 2.55
N ASN A 96 -5.32 -13.22 2.66
CA ASN A 96 -5.72 -14.10 1.55
C ASN A 96 -7.02 -13.64 0.85
N PRO A 97 -8.11 -13.23 1.54
CA PRO A 97 -9.32 -12.76 0.87
C PRO A 97 -9.07 -11.57 -0.06
N GLN A 98 -8.16 -10.67 0.32
CA GLN A 98 -7.82 -9.51 -0.49
C GLN A 98 -7.03 -9.92 -1.75
N VAL A 99 -6.11 -10.87 -1.63
CA VAL A 99 -5.35 -11.41 -2.77
C VAL A 99 -6.28 -12.18 -3.71
N LYS A 100 -7.18 -13.02 -3.17
CA LYS A 100 -8.21 -13.73 -3.96
C LYS A 100 -9.12 -12.76 -4.72
N LYS A 101 -9.51 -11.63 -4.12
CA LYS A 101 -10.31 -10.61 -4.80
C LYS A 101 -9.55 -10.00 -6.00
N SER A 102 -8.25 -9.79 -5.88
CA SER A 102 -7.41 -9.34 -7.01
C SER A 102 -7.28 -10.42 -8.09
N LEU A 103 -7.04 -11.68 -7.71
CA LEU A 103 -6.92 -12.80 -8.66
C LEU A 103 -8.21 -13.07 -9.45
N LYS A 104 -9.38 -12.88 -8.84
CA LYS A 104 -10.67 -12.99 -9.55
C LYS A 104 -10.85 -11.92 -10.63
N GLY A 105 -10.25 -10.74 -10.45
CA GLY A 105 -10.18 -9.73 -11.51
C GLY A 105 -9.39 -10.26 -12.71
N ASP A 106 -8.24 -10.88 -12.43
CA ASP A 106 -7.37 -11.46 -13.46
C ASP A 106 -8.04 -12.61 -14.23
N GLU A 107 -8.89 -13.44 -13.59
CA GLU A 107 -9.65 -14.51 -14.27
C GLU A 107 -10.60 -13.95 -15.34
N SER A 108 -11.38 -12.92 -15.00
CA SER A 108 -12.27 -12.26 -15.95
C SER A 108 -11.49 -11.63 -17.12
N GLU A 109 -10.35 -11.01 -16.83
CA GLU A 109 -9.47 -10.45 -17.86
C GLU A 109 -8.84 -11.56 -18.73
N GLN A 110 -8.49 -12.71 -18.15
CA GLN A 110 -7.98 -13.86 -18.88
C GLN A 110 -9.01 -14.49 -19.81
N GLU A 111 -10.26 -14.66 -19.36
CA GLU A 111 -11.37 -15.14 -20.20
C GLU A 111 -11.59 -14.21 -21.39
N GLU A 112 -11.51 -12.91 -21.16
CA GLU A 112 -11.64 -11.90 -22.20
C GLU A 112 -10.47 -11.93 -23.19
N ILE A 113 -9.23 -12.06 -22.71
CA ILE A 113 -8.04 -12.26 -23.57
C ILE A 113 -8.20 -13.52 -24.42
N GLN A 114 -8.73 -14.61 -23.86
CA GLN A 114 -9.00 -15.84 -24.62
C GLN A 114 -10.05 -15.61 -25.70
N LYS A 115 -11.12 -14.86 -25.40
CA LYS A 115 -12.15 -14.49 -26.38
C LYS A 115 -11.56 -13.68 -27.54
N ILE A 116 -10.77 -12.65 -27.25
CA ILE A 116 -10.09 -11.83 -28.28
C ILE A 116 -9.15 -12.69 -29.13
N ARG A 117 -8.38 -13.59 -28.51
CA ARG A 117 -7.49 -14.50 -29.25
C ARG A 117 -8.26 -15.41 -30.21
N LYS A 118 -9.43 -15.89 -29.80
CA LYS A 118 -10.31 -16.70 -30.65
C LYS A 118 -10.84 -15.89 -31.84
N GLU A 119 -11.34 -14.67 -31.59
CA GLU A 119 -11.83 -13.76 -32.63
C GLU A 119 -10.72 -13.43 -33.66
N LEU A 120 -9.48 -13.20 -33.20
CA LEU A 120 -8.32 -12.97 -34.07
C LEU A 120 -7.95 -14.20 -34.91
N TYR A 121 -8.05 -15.40 -34.34
CA TYR A 121 -7.80 -16.65 -35.08
C TYR A 121 -8.82 -16.85 -36.20
N GLU A 122 -10.10 -16.67 -35.90
CA GLU A 122 -11.18 -16.77 -36.90
C GLU A 122 -11.01 -15.73 -38.01
N SER A 123 -10.69 -14.48 -37.66
CA SER A 123 -10.39 -13.41 -38.63
C SER A 123 -9.21 -13.78 -39.53
N ARG A 124 -8.13 -14.33 -38.97
CA ARG A 124 -6.96 -14.77 -39.74
C ARG A 124 -7.29 -15.85 -40.76
N GLU A 125 -8.13 -16.82 -40.40
CA GLU A 125 -8.57 -17.86 -41.34
C GLU A 125 -9.45 -17.28 -42.46
N THR A 126 -10.33 -16.32 -42.16
CA THR A 126 -11.11 -15.64 -43.21
C THR A 126 -10.20 -14.85 -44.17
N ASN A 127 -9.17 -14.17 -43.65
CA ASN A 127 -8.21 -13.44 -44.47
C ASN A 127 -7.39 -14.36 -45.38
N LYS A 128 -6.99 -15.54 -44.89
CA LYS A 128 -6.34 -16.56 -45.74
C LYS A 128 -7.25 -17.00 -46.89
N ALA A 129 -8.54 -17.23 -46.62
CA ALA A 129 -9.49 -17.63 -47.66
C ALA A 129 -9.69 -16.53 -48.72
N VAL A 130 -9.79 -15.26 -48.29
CA VAL A 130 -9.88 -14.10 -49.19
C VAL A 130 -8.61 -13.98 -50.04
N MET A 131 -7.42 -14.07 -49.43
CA MET A 131 -6.14 -13.99 -50.15
C MET A 131 -5.97 -15.14 -51.16
N LYS A 132 -6.43 -16.35 -50.83
CA LYS A 132 -6.41 -17.47 -51.76
C LYS A 132 -7.28 -17.20 -52.99
N LYS A 133 -8.53 -16.76 -52.81
CA LYS A 133 -9.43 -16.40 -53.91
C LYS A 133 -8.86 -15.25 -54.75
N MET A 134 -8.26 -14.25 -54.11
CA MET A 134 -7.63 -13.12 -54.79
C MET A 134 -6.46 -13.58 -55.67
N ASN A 135 -5.63 -14.51 -55.20
CA ASN A 135 -4.53 -15.09 -55.98
C ASN A 135 -5.04 -15.96 -57.15
N GLU A 136 -6.10 -16.75 -56.93
CA GLU A 136 -6.75 -17.54 -58.00
C GLU A 136 -7.29 -16.62 -59.12
N MET A 137 -7.95 -15.54 -58.74
CA MET A 137 -8.48 -14.53 -59.65
C MET A 137 -7.36 -13.80 -60.42
N GLN A 138 -6.25 -13.43 -59.76
CA GLN A 138 -5.07 -12.90 -60.44
C GLN A 138 -4.46 -13.88 -61.44
N GLY A 139 -4.47 -15.18 -61.12
CA GLY A 139 -4.03 -16.23 -62.04
C GLY A 139 -4.91 -16.35 -63.28
N GLN A 140 -6.24 -16.28 -63.10
CA GLN A 140 -7.20 -16.28 -64.21
C GLN A 140 -7.02 -15.06 -65.12
N LEU A 141 -6.83 -13.86 -64.55
CA LEU A 141 -6.58 -12.64 -65.32
C LEU A 141 -5.33 -12.74 -66.21
N LYS A 142 -4.25 -13.32 -65.68
CA LYS A 142 -3.01 -13.53 -66.46
C LYS A 142 -3.16 -14.55 -67.60
N ASN A 143 -4.05 -15.54 -67.44
CA ASN A 143 -4.28 -16.57 -68.45
C ASN A 143 -5.40 -16.20 -69.44
N GLY A 144 -6.22 -15.20 -69.12
CA GLY A 144 -7.42 -14.80 -69.86
C GLY A 144 -7.18 -13.89 -71.08
N GLU A 145 -5.98 -13.33 -71.26
CA GLU A 145 -5.63 -12.46 -72.40
C GLU A 145 -5.81 -13.13 -73.79
N ASN A 146 -6.10 -14.44 -73.86
CA ASN A 146 -6.32 -15.20 -75.10
C ASN A 146 -7.76 -15.73 -75.31
N ARG A 147 -8.75 -15.42 -74.46
CA ARG A 147 -10.12 -15.98 -74.58
C ARG A 147 -11.20 -14.88 -74.62
N GLY A 148 -11.49 -14.38 -75.82
CA GLY A 148 -12.37 -13.22 -76.03
C GLY A 148 -13.89 -13.44 -75.96
N ASN A 149 -14.44 -14.37 -75.17
CA ASN A 149 -15.91 -14.59 -75.16
C ASN A 149 -16.59 -14.97 -73.83
N ASP A 150 -15.89 -14.96 -72.68
CA ASP A 150 -16.43 -15.46 -71.40
C ASP A 150 -16.47 -14.39 -70.28
N GLN A 151 -16.93 -13.18 -70.64
CA GLN A 151 -16.81 -11.98 -69.79
C GLN A 151 -17.88 -11.89 -68.67
N GLY A 152 -18.95 -12.68 -68.73
CA GLY A 152 -20.11 -12.55 -67.83
C GLY A 152 -19.93 -13.17 -66.42
N ASP A 153 -19.16 -14.24 -66.28
CA ASP A 153 -19.03 -14.97 -65.00
C ASP A 153 -18.09 -14.23 -64.01
N PHE A 154 -17.09 -13.54 -64.54
CA PHE A 154 -16.09 -12.81 -63.74
C PHE A 154 -16.69 -11.63 -62.96
N GLU A 155 -17.69 -10.97 -63.53
CA GLU A 155 -18.35 -9.81 -62.90
C GLU A 155 -19.14 -10.24 -61.64
N GLY A 156 -19.70 -11.45 -61.65
CA GLY A 156 -20.38 -12.04 -60.48
C GLY A 156 -19.44 -12.35 -59.31
N GLU A 157 -18.25 -12.88 -59.59
CA GLU A 157 -17.24 -13.15 -58.55
C GLU A 157 -16.68 -11.86 -57.93
N LEU A 158 -16.43 -10.82 -58.75
CA LEU A 158 -15.99 -9.51 -58.29
C LEU A 158 -17.00 -8.85 -57.34
N VAL A 159 -18.30 -8.92 -57.67
CA VAL A 159 -19.37 -8.44 -56.78
C VAL A 159 -19.36 -9.20 -55.45
N THR A 160 -19.07 -10.50 -55.48
CA THR A 160 -19.00 -11.34 -54.27
C THR A 160 -17.81 -10.97 -53.40
N ILE A 161 -16.62 -10.77 -53.97
CA ILE A 161 -15.42 -10.33 -53.24
C ILE A 161 -15.64 -8.94 -52.65
N LYS A 162 -16.19 -8.00 -53.42
CA LYS A 162 -16.47 -6.64 -52.93
C LYS A 162 -17.38 -6.67 -51.71
N LYS A 163 -18.46 -7.47 -51.75
CA LYS A 163 -19.35 -7.68 -50.60
C LYS A 163 -18.64 -8.32 -49.39
N MET A 164 -17.69 -9.23 -49.61
CA MET A 164 -16.89 -9.82 -48.52
C MET A 164 -15.95 -8.78 -47.89
N MET A 165 -15.29 -7.95 -48.70
CA MET A 165 -14.40 -6.89 -48.23
C MET A 165 -15.15 -5.80 -47.47
N GLU A 166 -16.32 -5.37 -47.95
CA GLU A 166 -17.18 -4.41 -47.25
C GLU A 166 -17.59 -4.95 -45.87
N LYS A 167 -18.04 -6.21 -45.79
CA LYS A 167 -18.35 -6.86 -44.51
C LYS A 167 -17.14 -6.99 -43.58
N GLN A 168 -15.95 -7.23 -44.11
CA GLN A 168 -14.73 -7.27 -43.30
C GLN A 168 -14.34 -5.89 -42.78
N LYS A 169 -14.51 -4.85 -43.61
CA LYS A 169 -14.28 -3.46 -43.20
C LYS A 169 -15.22 -3.06 -42.05
N GLU A 170 -16.52 -3.33 -42.17
CA GLU A 170 -17.50 -3.06 -41.11
C GLU A 170 -17.12 -3.74 -39.78
N LYS A 171 -16.63 -4.99 -39.82
CA LYS A 171 -16.16 -5.70 -38.63
C LYS A 171 -14.90 -5.10 -38.02
N LEU A 172 -13.98 -4.59 -38.85
CA LEU A 172 -12.78 -3.91 -38.37
C LEU A 172 -13.13 -2.58 -37.71
N ASP A 173 -14.02 -1.80 -38.33
CA ASP A 173 -14.49 -0.53 -37.78
C ASP A 173 -15.23 -0.74 -36.43
N GLU A 174 -16.05 -1.79 -36.32
CA GLU A 174 -16.71 -2.17 -35.07
C GLU A 174 -15.71 -2.61 -33.98
N MET A 175 -14.68 -3.38 -34.36
CA MET A 175 -13.65 -3.84 -33.43
C MET A 175 -12.77 -2.68 -32.95
N GLU A 176 -12.41 -1.74 -33.84
CA GLU A 176 -11.67 -0.52 -33.51
C GLU A 176 -12.44 0.32 -32.49
N LYS A 177 -13.74 0.57 -32.74
CA LYS A 177 -14.60 1.29 -31.79
C LYS A 177 -14.68 0.59 -30.42
N ARG A 178 -14.80 -0.74 -30.39
CA ARG A 178 -14.80 -1.52 -29.14
C ARG A 178 -13.45 -1.46 -28.40
N MET A 179 -12.34 -1.28 -29.11
CA MET A 179 -11.02 -1.10 -28.50
C MET A 179 -10.90 0.30 -27.90
N ASP A 180 -11.33 1.34 -28.60
CA ASP A 180 -11.31 2.72 -28.10
C ASP A 180 -12.13 2.87 -26.81
N GLU A 181 -13.36 2.34 -26.78
CA GLU A 181 -14.22 2.36 -25.59
C GLU A 181 -13.56 1.67 -24.38
N ARG A 182 -12.75 0.63 -24.61
CA ARG A 182 -12.03 -0.10 -23.56
C ARG A 182 -10.79 0.63 -23.09
N ASP A 183 -10.06 1.25 -24.00
CA ASP A 183 -8.89 2.05 -23.66
C ASP A 183 -9.30 3.25 -22.81
N GLU A 184 -10.42 3.91 -23.14
CA GLU A 184 -11.02 4.95 -22.30
C GLU A 184 -11.40 4.43 -20.90
N GLU A 185 -12.07 3.27 -20.82
CA GLU A 185 -12.43 2.66 -19.54
C GLU A 185 -11.19 2.29 -18.70
N LEU A 186 -10.14 1.76 -19.33
CA LEU A 186 -8.90 1.40 -18.66
C LEU A 186 -8.18 2.64 -18.14
N VAL A 187 -8.07 3.69 -18.95
CA VAL A 187 -7.50 4.98 -18.53
C VAL A 187 -8.26 5.54 -17.33
N ARG A 188 -9.60 5.48 -17.35
CA ARG A 188 -10.44 5.90 -16.22
C ARG A 188 -10.12 5.07 -14.96
N ARG A 189 -10.13 3.74 -15.03
CA ARG A 189 -9.84 2.85 -13.88
C ARG A 189 -8.44 3.08 -13.30
N VAL A 190 -7.44 3.29 -14.16
CA VAL A 190 -6.07 3.59 -13.73
C VAL A 190 -6.00 4.95 -13.03
N THR A 191 -6.65 5.96 -13.59
CA THR A 191 -6.69 7.32 -13.02
C THR A 191 -7.36 7.34 -11.66
N GLU A 192 -8.50 6.66 -11.50
CA GLU A 192 -9.20 6.52 -10.22
C GLU A 192 -8.30 5.85 -9.16
N ARG A 193 -7.68 4.71 -9.50
CA ARG A 193 -6.75 4.02 -8.58
C ARG A 193 -5.53 4.86 -8.23
N MET A 194 -5.01 5.65 -9.18
CA MET A 194 -3.90 6.57 -8.91
C MET A 194 -4.32 7.67 -7.94
N ASN A 195 -5.50 8.26 -8.11
CA ASN A 195 -6.03 9.27 -7.21
C ASN A 195 -6.28 8.72 -5.80
N GLU A 196 -6.89 7.54 -5.67
CA GLU A 196 -7.06 6.87 -4.37
C GLU A 196 -5.72 6.64 -3.66
N ASN A 197 -4.70 6.20 -4.40
CA ASN A 197 -3.35 5.99 -3.85
C ASN A 197 -2.68 7.30 -3.42
N LEU A 198 -2.89 8.39 -4.18
CA LEU A 198 -2.38 9.72 -3.83
C LEU A 198 -3.07 10.24 -2.56
N GLU A 199 -4.39 10.15 -2.48
CA GLU A 199 -5.14 10.53 -1.29
C GLU A 199 -4.72 9.72 -0.06
N GLU A 200 -4.57 8.40 -0.19
CA GLU A 200 -4.13 7.56 0.93
C GLU A 200 -2.70 7.91 1.37
N ARG A 201 -1.81 8.27 0.43
CA ARG A 201 -0.46 8.70 0.74
C ARG A 201 -0.44 10.05 1.44
N GLU A 202 -1.20 11.03 0.95
CA GLU A 202 -1.34 12.33 1.60
C GLU A 202 -1.93 12.19 3.01
N ASP A 203 -2.96 11.36 3.19
CA ASP A 203 -3.55 11.11 4.50
C ASP A 203 -2.55 10.42 5.44
N LYS A 204 -1.73 9.49 4.93
CA LYS A 204 -0.64 8.87 5.71
C LYS A 204 0.43 9.89 6.13
N GLU A 205 0.74 10.86 5.27
CA GLU A 205 1.68 11.94 5.58
C GLU A 205 1.08 12.93 6.58
N ARG A 206 -0.18 13.36 6.38
CA ARG A 206 -0.92 14.26 7.30
C ARG A 206 -1.10 13.66 8.68
N ARG A 207 -1.25 12.32 8.80
CA ARG A 207 -1.33 11.66 10.11
C ARG A 207 -0.07 11.84 10.96
N LYS A 208 1.11 12.05 10.33
CA LYS A 208 2.37 12.32 11.05
C LYS A 208 2.46 13.72 11.63
N ASN A 209 1.53 14.60 11.25
CA ASN A 209 1.52 15.99 11.66
C ASN A 209 0.73 16.12 12.95
N VAL A 210 1.38 16.71 13.95
CA VAL A 210 0.76 17.11 15.22
C VAL A 210 0.66 18.63 15.21
N MET A 211 -0.56 19.14 15.38
CA MET A 211 -0.79 20.59 15.50
C MET A 211 -0.89 20.99 16.97
N MET A 212 -0.13 22.02 17.34
CA MET A 212 -0.02 22.62 18.67
C MET A 212 -0.55 24.05 18.63
N PHE A 213 -1.44 24.41 19.56
CA PHE A 213 -1.98 25.76 19.68
C PHE A 213 -1.45 26.44 20.94
N ASN A 214 -1.39 27.78 20.94
CA ASN A 214 -0.95 28.58 22.09
C ASN A 214 0.46 28.22 22.59
N VAL A 215 1.35 27.85 21.67
CA VAL A 215 2.78 27.71 21.98
C VAL A 215 3.43 29.06 21.74
N GLU A 216 4.07 29.59 22.78
CA GLU A 216 4.77 30.88 22.75
C GLU A 216 5.69 30.97 21.51
N GLU A 217 5.61 32.07 20.77
CA GLU A 217 6.44 32.30 19.59
C GLU A 217 7.81 32.82 20.01
N SER A 218 8.87 32.29 19.41
CA SER A 218 10.21 32.86 19.58
C SER A 218 10.25 34.33 19.10
N GLU A 219 10.89 35.18 19.89
CA GLU A 219 11.09 36.60 19.61
C GLU A 219 12.25 36.86 18.63
N LYS A 220 13.02 35.83 18.28
CA LYS A 220 14.17 35.95 17.38
C LYS A 220 13.73 36.40 15.98
N GLU A 221 14.51 37.29 15.37
CA GLU A 221 14.19 37.79 14.02
C GLU A 221 14.56 36.77 12.94
N ASP A 222 15.70 36.08 13.12
CA ASP A 222 16.19 35.09 12.15
C ASP A 222 15.26 33.88 12.03
N VAL A 223 15.04 33.44 10.80
CA VAL A 223 14.11 32.33 10.51
C VAL A 223 14.66 31.01 11.03
N LYS A 224 15.96 30.75 10.89
CA LYS A 224 16.56 29.46 11.29
C LYS A 224 16.63 29.33 12.79
N GLU A 225 16.93 30.43 13.49
CA GLU A 225 16.93 30.42 14.96
C GLU A 225 15.53 30.20 15.53
N ARG A 226 14.48 30.78 14.92
CA ARG A 226 13.09 30.50 15.30
C ARG A 226 12.69 29.05 15.06
N GLU A 227 13.03 28.49 13.91
CA GLU A 227 12.76 27.07 13.61
C GLU A 227 13.46 26.13 14.60
N LYS A 228 14.68 26.48 15.01
CA LYS A 228 15.43 25.75 16.03
C LYS A 228 14.75 25.81 17.40
N ASP A 229 14.34 27.00 17.85
CA ASP A 229 13.61 27.17 19.12
C ASP A 229 12.28 26.41 19.12
N ASP A 230 11.52 26.50 18.04
CA ASP A 230 10.26 25.78 17.87
C ASP A 230 10.50 24.25 17.90
N LYS A 231 11.58 23.76 17.27
CA LYS A 231 11.96 22.34 17.31
C LYS A 231 12.36 21.89 18.72
N GLU A 232 13.19 22.67 19.43
CA GLU A 232 13.61 22.37 20.80
C GLU A 232 12.40 22.35 21.76
N MET A 233 11.46 23.30 21.61
CA MET A 233 10.20 23.32 22.35
C MET A 233 9.36 22.08 22.07
N CYS A 234 9.21 21.68 20.80
CA CYS A 234 8.50 20.45 20.45
C CYS A 234 9.12 19.24 21.14
N GLU A 235 10.44 19.07 21.03
CA GLU A 235 11.16 17.94 21.63
C GLU A 235 11.00 17.91 23.16
N TYR A 236 11.08 19.07 23.81
CA TYR A 236 10.82 19.19 25.25
C TYR A 236 9.41 18.73 25.62
N VAL A 237 8.39 19.18 24.86
CA VAL A 237 7.01 18.80 25.10
C VAL A 237 6.80 17.29 24.92
N PHE A 238 7.31 16.70 23.85
CA PHE A 238 7.17 15.27 23.58
C PHE A 238 7.94 14.40 24.60
N LYS A 239 9.19 14.75 24.91
CA LYS A 239 10.05 13.94 25.78
C LYS A 239 9.74 14.17 27.26
N GLU A 240 9.78 15.42 27.73
CA GLU A 240 9.71 15.74 29.15
C GLU A 240 8.28 15.83 29.68
N LYS A 241 7.35 16.39 28.88
CA LYS A 241 5.96 16.59 29.34
C LYS A 241 5.05 15.42 29.03
N LEU A 242 5.19 14.82 27.85
CA LEU A 242 4.36 13.68 27.45
C LEU A 242 5.01 12.33 27.78
N GLY A 243 6.32 12.27 28.02
CA GLY A 243 7.01 11.00 28.28
C GLY A 243 7.02 10.06 27.07
N VAL A 244 6.98 10.61 25.84
CA VAL A 244 7.04 9.80 24.62
C VAL A 244 8.52 9.63 24.24
N GLU A 245 9.06 8.46 24.52
CA GLU A 245 10.43 8.10 24.17
C GLU A 245 10.56 7.80 22.67
N GLY A 246 11.75 8.03 22.11
CA GLY A 246 12.05 7.70 20.70
C GLY A 246 11.37 8.59 19.65
N VAL A 247 10.74 9.70 20.06
CA VAL A 247 10.16 10.67 19.11
C VAL A 247 11.25 11.55 18.53
N GLU A 248 11.35 11.55 17.21
CA GLU A 248 12.17 12.50 16.46
C GLU A 248 11.24 13.46 15.69
N VAL A 249 11.49 14.75 15.90
CA VAL A 249 10.78 15.83 15.21
C VAL A 249 11.53 16.13 13.91
N VAL A 250 10.94 15.73 12.79
CA VAL A 250 11.53 15.87 11.44
C VAL A 250 11.49 17.32 10.98
N LYS A 251 10.33 17.94 11.11
CA LYS A 251 10.04 19.28 10.60
C LYS A 251 9.10 20.00 11.54
N VAL A 252 9.32 21.28 11.74
CA VAL A 252 8.42 22.17 12.49
C VAL A 252 8.20 23.42 11.68
N TYR A 253 6.96 23.91 11.67
CA TYR A 253 6.61 25.18 11.04
C TYR A 253 5.32 25.74 11.65
N ARG A 254 5.15 27.06 11.59
CA ARG A 254 3.93 27.74 12.05
C ARG A 254 2.99 28.07 10.90
N LEU A 255 1.69 27.98 11.14
CA LEU A 255 0.65 28.28 10.16
C LEU A 255 0.23 29.75 10.22
N GLY A 256 0.20 30.41 9.07
CA GLY A 256 -0.30 31.78 8.92
C GLY A 256 0.73 32.88 9.16
N THR A 257 0.27 34.13 9.02
CA THR A 257 1.06 35.34 9.23
C THR A 257 1.08 35.75 10.70
N LYS A 258 2.20 36.30 11.18
CA LYS A 258 2.36 36.70 12.58
C LYS A 258 1.38 37.84 12.89
N SER A 259 0.51 37.64 13.88
CA SER A 259 -0.48 38.61 14.31
C SER A 259 -0.15 39.14 15.71
N ARG A 260 -0.45 40.41 15.99
CA ARG A 260 -0.26 40.97 17.33
C ARG A 260 -1.30 40.38 18.29
N GLY A 261 -0.85 39.66 19.32
CA GLY A 261 -1.71 39.18 20.42
C GLY A 261 -2.34 37.79 20.22
N ARG A 262 -1.91 37.01 19.22
CA ARG A 262 -2.25 35.58 19.12
C ARG A 262 -1.08 34.77 18.59
N GLU A 263 -0.73 33.68 19.27
CA GLU A 263 0.28 32.75 18.80
C GLU A 263 -0.24 31.93 17.63
N ARG A 264 0.60 31.74 16.61
CA ARG A 264 0.24 30.89 15.47
C ARG A 264 0.29 29.41 15.85
N PRO A 265 -0.62 28.59 15.29
CA PRO A 265 -0.53 27.15 15.42
C PRO A 265 0.80 26.63 14.88
N MET A 266 1.44 25.75 15.63
CA MET A 266 2.69 25.10 15.26
C MET A 266 2.39 23.67 14.81
N VAL A 267 2.92 23.28 13.66
CA VAL A 267 2.80 21.92 13.12
C VAL A 267 4.15 21.24 13.24
N ALA A 268 4.19 20.11 13.95
CA ALA A 268 5.35 19.24 14.06
C ALA A 268 5.12 17.93 13.31
N CYS A 269 6.03 17.59 12.40
CA CYS A 269 6.05 16.32 11.67
C CYS A 269 6.93 15.31 12.42
N LEU A 270 6.38 14.16 12.78
CA LEU A 270 7.10 13.13 13.55
C LEU A 270 7.53 11.94 12.68
N THR A 271 8.64 11.27 13.03
CA THR A 271 9.12 10.06 12.34
C THR A 271 8.29 8.81 12.66
N VAL A 272 7.85 8.64 13.91
CA VAL A 272 7.32 7.37 14.43
C VAL A 272 5.79 7.38 14.51
N ARG A 273 5.14 6.39 13.89
CA ARG A 273 3.68 6.16 13.98
C ARG A 273 3.21 5.89 15.41
N GLU A 274 4.02 5.22 16.22
CA GLU A 274 3.71 4.86 17.62
C GLU A 274 3.55 6.11 18.50
N ALA A 275 4.23 7.22 18.18
CA ALA A 275 4.06 8.49 18.87
C ALA A 275 2.61 9.01 18.79
N LEU A 276 1.95 8.81 17.65
CA LEU A 276 0.56 9.21 17.41
C LEU A 276 -0.46 8.32 18.13
N VAL A 277 -0.08 7.07 18.45
CA VAL A 277 -0.94 6.14 19.21
C VAL A 277 -0.78 6.39 20.71
N ALA A 278 0.43 6.73 21.15
CA ALA A 278 0.68 7.16 22.52
C ALA A 278 0.04 8.53 22.83
N PHE A 279 -0.05 9.41 21.83
CA PHE A 279 -0.49 10.80 22.00
C PHE A 279 -1.88 10.97 22.64
N PRO A 280 -2.95 10.30 22.17
CA PRO A 280 -4.27 10.42 22.79
C PRO A 280 -4.26 9.99 24.26
N LEU A 281 -3.42 9.01 24.62
CA LEU A 281 -3.31 8.49 25.99
C LEU A 281 -2.55 9.46 26.90
N THR A 282 -1.56 10.18 26.37
CA THR A 282 -0.77 11.16 27.14
C THR A 282 -1.42 12.54 27.23
N VAL A 283 -2.24 12.95 26.25
CA VAL A 283 -3.05 14.18 26.34
C VAL A 283 -4.04 14.13 27.51
N VAL A 284 -4.61 12.95 27.80
CA VAL A 284 -5.47 12.74 28.99
C VAL A 284 -4.69 13.00 30.29
N ARG A 285 -3.41 12.60 30.34
CA ARG A 285 -2.55 12.84 31.52
C ARG A 285 -2.14 14.30 31.65
N MET A 286 -1.87 15.00 30.56
CA MET A 286 -1.42 16.41 30.60
C MET A 286 -2.39 17.37 31.27
N ARG A 287 -3.71 17.20 31.07
CA ARG A 287 -4.72 18.03 31.73
C ARG A 287 -4.68 17.92 33.26
N GLN A 288 -4.14 16.82 33.80
CA GLN A 288 -4.02 16.61 35.25
C GLN A 288 -2.79 17.29 35.85
N PHE A 289 -1.75 17.60 35.06
CA PHE A 289 -0.46 18.05 35.59
C PHE A 289 -0.20 19.56 35.52
N SER A 290 -0.93 20.35 34.72
CA SER A 290 -0.73 21.80 34.72
C SER A 290 -1.90 22.62 34.14
N PRO A 291 -2.43 23.61 34.89
CA PRO A 291 -3.49 24.50 34.42
C PRO A 291 -3.11 25.36 33.20
N HIS A 292 -1.82 25.67 33.00
CA HIS A 292 -1.37 26.47 31.85
C HIS A 292 -1.48 25.73 30.52
N TRP A 293 -1.38 24.40 30.53
CA TRP A 293 -1.47 23.56 29.32
C TRP A 293 -2.91 23.20 28.94
N SER A 294 -3.89 23.56 29.78
CA SER A 294 -5.32 23.38 29.49
C SER A 294 -5.80 24.11 28.22
N LYS A 295 -5.04 25.11 27.77
CA LYS A 295 -5.33 25.90 26.58
C LYS A 295 -4.73 25.31 25.29
N VAL A 296 -3.90 24.28 25.37
CA VAL A 296 -3.27 23.69 24.17
C VAL A 296 -4.24 22.67 23.56
N SER A 297 -4.74 23.00 22.37
CA SER A 297 -5.55 22.10 21.54
C SER A 297 -4.65 21.27 20.64
N TRP A 298 -5.07 20.05 20.28
CA TRP A 298 -4.27 19.12 19.48
C TRP A 298 -5.09 18.48 18.38
N TYR A 299 -4.45 18.27 17.22
CA TYR A 299 -5.03 17.56 16.09
C TYR A 299 -4.03 16.54 15.58
N VAL A 300 -4.54 15.34 15.27
CA VAL A 300 -3.80 14.26 14.60
C VAL A 300 -4.53 13.94 13.29
N GLY A 301 -3.94 14.30 12.16
CA GLY A 301 -4.61 14.25 10.86
C GLY A 301 -5.85 15.17 10.82
N ARG A 302 -7.02 14.62 10.46
CA ARG A 302 -8.31 15.35 10.44
C ARG A 302 -9.09 15.24 11.76
N THR A 303 -8.61 14.45 12.71
CA THR A 303 -9.36 14.20 13.94
C THR A 303 -9.02 15.28 14.96
N ARG A 304 -10.02 16.12 15.26
CA ARG A 304 -9.96 17.01 16.41
C ARG A 304 -10.11 16.16 17.66
N LEU A 305 -9.12 16.20 18.54
CA LEU A 305 -9.23 15.57 19.87
C LEU A 305 -9.99 16.51 20.80
N ASP A 306 -11.27 16.75 20.49
CA ASP A 306 -12.18 17.45 21.40
C ASP A 306 -12.74 16.45 22.38
N TRP A 307 -12.26 16.51 23.62
CA TRP A 307 -13.01 15.97 24.75
C TRP A 307 -13.74 17.13 25.40
N ALA A 308 -15.04 17.23 25.09
CA ALA A 308 -15.98 18.03 25.86
C ALA A 308 -15.88 17.57 27.32
N SER A 309 -15.53 18.50 28.20
CA SER A 309 -15.60 18.27 29.64
C SER A 309 -17.08 18.02 29.99
N PRO A 310 -17.45 16.92 30.68
CA PRO A 310 -18.71 16.86 31.39
C PRO A 310 -18.65 17.54 32.76
N PHE A 311 -17.66 18.40 33.00
CA PHE A 311 -17.49 19.22 34.20
C PHE A 311 -17.30 20.69 33.85
#